data_AF-A0A352PPN5-F1
#
_entry.id   AF-A0A352PPN5-F1
#
_cell.length_a   1.000
_cell.length_b   1.000
_cell.length_c   1.000
_cell.angle_alpha   90.00
_cell.angle_beta   90.00
_cell.angle_gamma   90.00
#
_symmetry.space_group_name_H-M   'P 1'
#
loop_
_entity.id
_entity.type
_entity.pdbx_description
1 polymer ?
#
loop_
_entity_poly.entity_id
_entity_poly.type
_entity_poly.pdbx_seq_one_letter_code
_entity_poly.pdbx_strand_id
1 'polypeptide(L)' 'NPAVEDQASDRAHRIGQQHPVTVYRLVTSHTIEQKIVQLHHDKRDLANSLLDGTDVSGKITAEELLQLLKES' A
#
# COMPACT_ATOMS: atom_id res chain seq x y z
N ASN A 1 4.94 8.40 0.69
CA ASN A 1 3.48 8.61 0.69
C ASN A 1 2.94 8.04 -0.61
N PRO A 2 2.41 6.80 -0.59
CA PRO A 2 2.01 6.08 -1.81
C PRO A 2 1.03 6.85 -2.70
N ALA A 3 0.08 7.58 -2.11
CA ALA A 3 -0.95 8.32 -2.86
C ALA A 3 -0.37 9.41 -3.78
N VAL A 4 0.79 9.98 -3.43
CA VAL A 4 1.46 10.99 -4.28
C VAL A 4 2.13 10.34 -5.48
N GLU A 5 2.67 9.13 -5.32
CA GLU A 5 3.26 8.35 -6.42
C GLU A 5 2.17 7.85 -7.39
N ASP A 6 1.02 7.44 -6.85
CA ASP A 6 -0.12 6.99 -7.64
C ASP A 6 -0.66 8.16 -8.48
N GLN A 7 -0.85 9.34 -7.87
CA GLN A 7 -1.27 10.55 -8.59
C GLN A 7 -0.29 10.98 -9.69
N ALA A 8 1.02 10.79 -9.46
CA ALA A 8 2.03 11.08 -10.47
C ALA A 8 1.95 10.08 -11.64
N SER A 9 1.72 8.80 -11.36
CA SER A 9 1.59 7.73 -12.35
C SER A 9 0.32 7.88 -13.19
N ASP A 10 -0.79 8.32 -12.58
CA ASP A 10 -2.07 8.60 -13.25
C ASP A 10 -2.00 9.72 -14.30
N ARG A 11 -0.94 10.54 -14.27
CA ARG A 11 -0.70 11.54 -15.32
C ARG A 11 -0.36 10.88 -16.66
N ALA A 12 0.39 9.77 -16.61
CA ALA A 12 0.77 9.00 -17.80
C ALA A 12 -0.23 7.86 -18.08
N HIS A 13 -0.77 7.24 -17.04
CA HIS A 13 -1.79 6.19 -17.13
C HIS A 13 -3.19 6.80 -17.22
N ARG A 14 -3.52 7.37 -18.39
CA ARG A 14 -4.78 8.07 -18.66
C ARG A 14 -5.51 7.52 -19.89
N ILE A 15 -6.83 7.69 -19.92
CA ILE A 15 -7.69 7.39 -21.10
C ILE A 15 -7.08 8.02 -22.36
N GLY A 16 -6.91 7.20 -23.40
CA GLY A 16 -6.30 7.60 -24.67
C GLY A 16 -4.84 7.17 -24.83
N GLN A 17 -4.18 6.72 -23.75
CA GLN A 17 -2.87 6.08 -23.84
C GLN A 17 -2.96 4.76 -24.65
N GLN A 18 -2.09 4.61 -25.63
CA GLN A 18 -2.06 3.46 -26.55
C GLN A 18 -0.94 2.45 -26.21
N HIS A 19 0.02 2.85 -25.38
CA HIS A 19 1.18 2.04 -25.04
C HIS A 19 1.24 1.73 -23.55
N PRO A 20 1.81 0.57 -23.15
CA PRO A 20 1.99 0.24 -21.74
C PRO A 20 2.79 1.31 -21.00
N VAL A 21 2.31 1.71 -19.83
CA VAL A 21 3.02 2.65 -18.95
C VAL A 21 3.87 1.85 -17.97
N THR A 22 5.19 2.04 -18.03
CA THR A 22 6.12 1.43 -17.08
C THR A 22 6.56 2.46 -16.04
N VAL A 23 6.33 2.17 -14.77
CA VAL A 23 6.74 3.02 -13.65
C VAL A 23 7.97 2.41 -12.98
N TYR A 24 9.08 3.15 -13.01
CA TYR A 24 10.30 2.77 -12.30
C TYR A 24 10.37 3.52 -10.97
N ARG A 25 10.40 2.77 -9.86
CA ARG A 25 10.67 3.33 -8.54
C ARG A 25 12.13 3.06 -8.19
N LEU A 26 12.93 4.12 -8.10
CA LEU A 26 14.31 4.03 -7.65
C LEU A 26 14.33 4.02 -6.13
N VAL A 27 15.02 3.05 -5.54
CA VAL A 27 15.15 2.91 -4.09
C VAL A 27 16.62 2.68 -3.76
N THR A 28 17.16 3.48 -2.84
CA THR A 28 18.56 3.34 -2.44
C THR A 28 18.72 2.18 -1.46
N SER A 29 19.63 1.25 -1.76
CA SER A 29 19.90 0.09 -0.90
C SER A 29 20.61 0.50 0.39
N HIS A 30 20.35 -0.22 1.49
CA HIS A 30 20.96 0.02 2.80
C HIS A 30 20.63 1.39 3.42
N THR A 31 19.57 2.05 2.94
CA THR A 31 19.10 3.31 3.51
C THR A 31 17.74 3.13 4.18
N ILE A 32 17.26 4.22 4.80
CA ILE A 32 15.93 4.27 5.37
C ILE A 32 14.82 4.11 4.32
N GLU A 33 15.09 4.41 3.05
CA GLU A 33 14.11 4.27 1.95
C GLU A 33 13.68 2.81 1.78
N GLN A 34 14.63 1.87 1.84
CA GLN A 34 14.35 0.43 1.77
C GLN A 34 13.44 -0.03 2.92
N LYS A 35 13.70 0.45 4.14
CA LYS A 35 12.87 0.13 5.32
C LYS A 35 11.46 0.69 5.19
N ILE A 36 11.33 1.91 4.65
CA ILE A 36 10.03 2.55 4.41
C ILE A 36 9.23 1.78 3.36
N VAL A 37 9.86 1.33 2.27
CA VAL A 37 9.20 0.51 1.24
C VAL A 37 8.72 -0.81 1.81
N GLN A 38 9.55 -1.49 2.60
CA GLN A 38 9.16 -2.74 3.27
C GLN A 38 7.97 -2.52 4.21
N LEU A 39 8.02 -1.48 5.05
CA LEU A 39 6.93 -1.16 5.98
C LEU A 39 5.62 -0.83 5.25
N HIS A 40 5.68 -0.16 4.10
CA HIS A 40 4.51 0.07 3.26
C HIS A 40 3.95 -1.23 2.65
N HIS A 41 4.81 -2.19 2.32
CA HIS A 41 4.40 -3.51 1.84
C HIS A 41 3.69 -4.29 2.95
N ASP A 42 4.33 -4.43 4.11
CA ASP A 42 3.79 -5.16 5.27
C ASP A 42 2.43 -4.58 5.70
N LYS A 43 2.31 -3.25 5.70
CA LYS A 43 1.04 -2.56 6.01
C LYS A 43 -0.05 -2.85 4.98
N ARG A 44 0.28 -2.94 3.69
CA ARG A 44 -0.68 -3.24 2.64
C ARG A 44 -1.11 -4.71 2.70
N ASP A 45 -0.17 -5.62 2.94
CA ASP A 45 -0.47 -7.05 3.10
C ASP A 45 -1.37 -7.31 4.30
N LEU A 46 -1.11 -6.65 5.43
CA LEU A 46 -1.98 -6.71 6.59
C LEU A 46 -3.38 -6.19 6.25
N ALA A 47 -3.48 -5.05 5.57
CA ALA A 47 -4.77 -4.51 5.13
C ALA A 47 -5.51 -5.47 4.18
N ASN A 48 -4.81 -6.07 3.23
CA ASN A 48 -5.39 -7.05 2.30
C ASN A 48 -5.84 -8.32 3.04
N SER A 49 -5.03 -8.84 3.97
CA SER A 49 -5.39 -10.01 4.79
C SER A 49 -6.62 -9.74 5.66
N LEU A 50 -6.80 -8.51 6.13
CA LEU A 50 -8.00 -8.12 6.87
C LEU A 50 -9.23 -8.04 5.96
N LEU A 51 -9.08 -7.59 4.72
CA LEU A 51 -10.18 -7.47 3.76
C LEU A 51 -10.59 -8.83 3.17
N ASP A 52 -9.63 -9.70 2.83
CA ASP A 52 -9.88 -11.05 2.29
C ASP A 52 -10.57 -11.97 3.30
N GLY A 53 -10.51 -11.67 4.61
CA GLY A 53 -11.24 -12.39 5.65
C GLY A 53 -12.69 -11.95 5.87
N THR A 54 -13.20 -10.94 5.14
CA THR A 54 -14.45 -10.23 5.47
C THR A 54 -15.59 -10.35 4.45
N ASP A 55 -15.80 -11.54 3.89
CA ASP A 55 -17.17 -11.91 3.44
C ASP A 55 -18.17 -11.86 4.62
N VAL A 56 -17.67 -11.78 5.86
CA VAL A 56 -18.41 -11.35 7.05
C VAL A 56 -18.32 -9.83 7.20
N SER A 57 -19.26 -9.15 6.56
CA SER A 57 -19.62 -7.75 6.80
C SER A 57 -19.66 -7.41 8.29
N GLY A 58 -18.73 -6.56 8.76
CA GLY A 58 -18.74 -6.11 10.15
C GLY A 58 -17.50 -5.29 10.52
N LYS A 59 -17.46 -4.03 10.09
CA LYS A 59 -16.66 -2.90 10.61
C LYS A 59 -15.64 -3.26 11.70
N ILE A 60 -14.45 -3.75 11.32
CA ILE A 60 -13.30 -3.70 12.23
C ILE A 60 -12.94 -2.22 12.38
N THR A 61 -13.07 -1.71 13.59
CA THR A 61 -12.78 -0.32 13.92
C THR A 61 -11.27 -0.12 14.06
N ALA A 62 -10.80 1.12 13.84
CA ALA A 62 -9.38 1.45 13.97
C ALA A 62 -8.81 1.15 15.38
N GLU A 63 -9.68 1.13 16.41
CA GLU A 63 -9.34 0.76 17.78
C GLU A 63 -9.07 -0.74 17.94
N GLU A 64 -9.87 -1.61 17.33
CA GLU A 64 -9.65 -3.06 17.36
C GLU A 64 -8.35 -3.46 16.64
N LEU A 65 -8.01 -2.77 15.54
CA LEU A 65 -6.75 -2.98 14.84
C LEU A 65 -5.54 -2.57 15.69
N LEU A 66 -5.65 -1.47 16.44
CA LEU A 66 -4.60 -1.01 17.35
C LEU A 66 -4.41 -1.93 18.56
N GLN A 67 -5.47 -2.62 18.98
CA GLN A 67 -5.42 -3.57 20.09
C GLN A 67 -4.70 -4.87 19.69
N LEU A 68 -4.97 -5.40 18.49
CA LEU A 68 -4.25 -6.56 17.95
C LEU A 68 -2.73 -6.32 17.78
N LEU A 69 -2.34 -5.09 17.44
CA LEU A 69 -0.93 -4.70 17.33
C LEU A 69 -0.20 -4.56 18.67
N LYS A 70 -0.91 -4.43 19.80
CA LYS A 70 -0.31 -4.30 21.15
C LYS A 70 -0.16 -5.64 21.88
N GLU A 71 -0.84 -6.68 21.42
CA GLU A 71 -0.79 -8.02 22.01
C GLU A 71 0.24 -8.95 21.34
N SER A 72 1.01 -8.44 20.37
CA SER A 72 2.23 -9.07 19.82
C SER A 72 3.49 -8.37 20.32
#